data_AF-A0A966ZBE8-F1
#
_entry.id   AF-A0A966ZBE8-F1
#
_cell.length_a   1.000
_cell.length_b   1.000
_cell.length_c   1.000
_cell.angle_alpha   90.00
_cell.angle_beta   90.00
_cell.angle_gamma   90.00
#
_symmetry.space_group_name_H-M   'P 1'
#
loop_
_entity.id
_entity.type
_entity.pdbx_description
1 polymer ?
#
loop_
_entity_poly.entity_id
_entity_poly.type
_entity_poly.pdbx_seq_one_letter_code
_entity_poly.pdbx_strand_id
1 'polypeptide(L)'
;MDTIIAEYQKWKQQGHALRAQAKQAMETRFRDLLNEAAQIAQDYQQDFGAALKPPASITAFRFKAAAAKGKKGTSKAAASVVVVPSKPSPQSPLEKKLAQARAKLDAAKATGKPTRNLEDKVYETEDEIRLAAKA
;
A
#
# COMPACT_ATOMS: atom_id res chain seq x y z
N MET A 1 -36.43 5.39 -5.17
CA MET A 1 -35.30 4.74 -4.44
C MET A 1 -34.21 4.26 -5.40
N ASP A 2 -34.55 3.86 -6.62
CA ASP A 2 -33.59 3.43 -7.66
C ASP A 2 -32.55 4.50 -8.07
N THR A 3 -32.92 5.78 -7.94
CA THR A 3 -32.07 6.91 -8.35
C THR A 3 -30.80 7.06 -7.51
N ILE A 4 -30.88 6.82 -6.19
CA ILE A 4 -29.74 7.01 -5.27
C ILE A 4 -28.68 5.92 -5.49
N ILE A 5 -29.12 4.67 -5.74
CA ILE A 5 -28.22 3.55 -6.03
C ILE A 5 -27.50 3.79 -7.36
N ALA A 6 -28.21 4.30 -8.38
CA ALA A 6 -27.62 4.66 -9.66
C ALA A 6 -26.59 5.81 -9.53
N GLU A 7 -26.88 6.83 -8.72
CA GLU A 7 -25.95 7.93 -8.44
C GLU A 7 -24.68 7.44 -7.74
N TYR A 8 -24.81 6.58 -6.73
CA TYR A 8 -23.65 6.00 -6.04
C TYR A 8 -22.78 5.16 -6.99
N GLN A 9 -23.39 4.34 -7.84
CA GLN A 9 -22.66 3.55 -8.83
C GLN A 9 -21.89 4.44 -9.82
N LYS A 10 -22.54 5.51 -10.30
CA LYS A 10 -21.90 6.51 -11.17
C LYS A 10 -20.71 7.19 -10.47
N TRP A 11 -20.88 7.62 -9.22
CA TRP A 11 -19.79 8.22 -8.45
C TRP A 11 -18.62 7.25 -8.25
N LYS A 12 -18.91 5.97 -7.95
CA LYS A 12 -17.88 4.94 -7.78
C LYS A 12 -17.09 4.70 -9.08
N GLN A 13 -17.78 4.62 -10.21
CA GLN A 13 -17.14 4.48 -11.53
C GLN A 13 -16.28 5.71 -11.86
N GLN A 14 -16.80 6.91 -11.63
CA GLN A 14 -16.05 8.16 -11.82
C GLN A 14 -14.82 8.23 -10.92
N GLY A 15 -14.94 7.87 -9.64
CA GLY A 15 -13.81 7.83 -8.71
C GLY A 15 -12.74 6.81 -9.11
N HIS A 16 -13.15 5.65 -9.66
CA HIS A 16 -12.21 4.67 -10.20
C HIS A 16 -11.49 5.21 -11.45
N ALA A 17 -12.24 5.79 -12.39
CA ALA A 17 -11.68 6.40 -13.59
C ALA A 17 -10.69 7.53 -13.25
N LEU A 18 -11.04 8.41 -12.30
CA LEU A 18 -10.19 9.50 -11.85
C LEU A 18 -8.89 8.98 -11.21
N ARG A 19 -8.96 7.92 -10.41
CA ARG A 19 -7.74 7.28 -9.85
C ARG A 19 -6.86 6.69 -10.94
N ALA A 20 -7.45 6.01 -11.93
CA ALA A 20 -6.70 5.45 -13.04
C ALA A 20 -6.01 6.56 -13.86
N GLN A 21 -6.74 7.65 -14.15
CA GLN A 21 -6.20 8.81 -14.84
C GLN A 21 -5.07 9.49 -14.05
N ALA A 22 -5.26 9.69 -12.74
CA ALA A 22 -4.24 10.28 -11.88
C ALA A 22 -2.97 9.40 -11.84
N LYS A 23 -3.13 8.08 -11.71
CA LYS A 23 -2.02 7.12 -11.77
C LYS A 23 -1.25 7.25 -13.09
N GLN A 24 -1.95 7.20 -14.22
CA GLN A 24 -1.34 7.29 -15.54
C GLN A 24 -0.62 8.63 -15.71
N ALA A 25 -1.24 9.75 -15.32
CA ALA A 25 -0.63 11.08 -15.41
C ALA A 25 0.66 11.17 -14.57
N MET A 26 0.67 10.61 -13.36
CA MET A 26 1.87 10.56 -12.53
C MET A 26 2.98 9.70 -13.17
N GLU A 27 2.62 8.54 -13.73
CA GLU A 27 3.58 7.65 -14.40
C GLU A 27 4.17 8.29 -15.66
N THR A 28 3.36 8.95 -16.47
CA THR A 28 3.82 9.69 -17.66
C THR A 28 4.79 10.78 -17.27
N ARG A 29 4.40 11.67 -16.35
CA ARG A 29 5.25 12.79 -15.92
C ARG A 29 6.58 12.31 -15.33
N PHE A 30 6.57 11.20 -14.59
CA PHE A 30 7.79 10.60 -14.06
C PHE A 30 8.73 10.13 -15.18
N ARG A 31 8.21 9.46 -16.20
CA ARG A 31 9.00 9.01 -17.36
C ARG A 31 9.59 10.18 -18.13
N ASP A 32 8.78 11.21 -18.37
CA ASP A 32 9.21 12.42 -19.08
C ASP A 32 10.37 13.09 -18.35
N LEU A 33 10.27 13.25 -17.03
CA LEU A 33 11.33 13.84 -16.21
C LEU A 33 12.62 13.02 -16.26
N LEU A 34 12.53 11.69 -16.30
CA LEU A 34 13.72 10.83 -16.41
C LEU A 34 14.37 10.91 -17.79
N ASN A 35 13.57 11.02 -18.86
CA ASN A 35 14.09 11.21 -20.20
C ASN A 35 14.80 12.57 -20.32
N GLU A 36 14.21 13.63 -19.78
CA GLU A 36 14.81 14.96 -19.74
C GLU A 36 16.13 14.95 -18.94
N ALA A 37 16.14 14.30 -17.77
CA ALA A 37 17.37 14.16 -16.98
C ALA A 37 18.47 13.39 -17.72
N ALA A 38 18.11 12.36 -18.50
CA ALA A 38 19.07 11.62 -19.32
C ALA A 38 19.63 12.49 -20.46
N GLN A 39 18.78 13.30 -21.09
CA GLN A 39 19.20 14.24 -22.13
C GLN A 39 20.17 15.28 -21.57
N ILE A 40 19.87 15.89 -20.43
CA ILE A 40 20.78 16.84 -19.75
C ILE A 40 22.12 16.17 -19.41
N ALA A 41 22.10 14.92 -18.95
CA ALA A 41 23.34 14.20 -18.64
C ALA A 41 24.19 13.95 -19.90
N GLN A 42 23.54 13.68 -21.05
CA GLN A 42 24.20 13.53 -22.33
C GLN A 42 24.81 14.87 -22.80
N ASP A 43 24.03 15.95 -22.78
CA ASP A 43 24.49 17.28 -23.19
C ASP A 43 25.68 17.73 -22.32
N TYR A 44 25.58 17.52 -21.00
CA TYR A 44 26.68 17.80 -20.07
C TYR A 44 27.94 16.98 -20.39
N GLN A 45 27.79 15.70 -20.74
CA GLN A 45 28.93 14.87 -21.12
C GLN A 45 29.55 15.36 -22.45
N GLN A 46 28.74 15.82 -23.41
CA GLN A 46 29.22 16.36 -24.68
C GLN A 46 29.99 17.67 -24.50
N ASP A 47 29.48 18.58 -23.66
CA ASP A 47 30.06 19.90 -23.47
C ASP A 47 31.28 19.89 -22.52
N PHE A 48 31.25 19.07 -21.48
CA PHE A 48 32.24 19.10 -20.39
C PHE A 48 33.08 17.82 -20.28
N GLY A 49 32.78 16.77 -21.04
CA GLY A 49 33.55 15.51 -21.06
C GLY A 49 33.43 14.66 -19.79
N ALA A 50 32.55 15.03 -18.85
CA ALA A 50 32.40 14.38 -17.56
C ALA A 50 30.98 13.83 -17.35
N ALA A 51 30.85 12.77 -16.55
CA ALA A 51 29.56 12.19 -16.21
C ALA A 51 28.87 12.96 -15.08
N LEU A 52 27.64 13.43 -15.31
CA LEU A 52 26.81 14.07 -14.31
C LEU A 52 26.31 13.04 -13.29
N LYS A 53 26.70 13.18 -12.02
CA LYS A 53 26.28 12.28 -10.95
C LYS A 53 25.03 12.82 -10.24
N PRO A 54 24.00 11.99 -9.96
CA PRO A 54 22.87 12.41 -9.16
C PRO A 54 23.29 12.70 -7.71
N PRO A 55 22.51 13.51 -6.96
CA PRO A 55 22.74 13.75 -5.53
C PRO A 55 22.84 12.44 -4.74
N ALA A 56 23.73 12.38 -3.74
CA ALA A 56 23.99 11.14 -2.98
C ALA A 56 22.75 10.55 -2.29
N SER A 57 21.72 11.37 -2.03
CA SER A 57 20.43 10.93 -1.49
C SER A 57 19.59 10.15 -2.50
N ILE A 58 19.86 10.29 -3.80
CA ILE A 58 19.11 9.67 -4.90
C ILE A 58 20.03 8.66 -5.59
N THR A 59 20.11 7.45 -5.04
CA THR A 59 20.88 6.35 -5.65
C THR A 59 20.10 5.59 -6.72
N ALA A 60 18.77 5.72 -6.72
CA ALA A 60 17.88 5.16 -7.72
C ALA A 60 16.57 5.95 -7.72
N PHE A 61 15.96 6.13 -8.89
CA PHE A 61 14.60 6.70 -9.01
C PHE A 61 13.51 5.65 -8.69
N ARG A 62 13.77 4.81 -7.69
CA ARG A 62 12.81 3.83 -7.20
C ARG A 62 12.51 4.18 -5.76
N PHE A 63 11.23 4.26 -5.42
CA PHE A 63 10.83 4.43 -4.04
C PHE A 63 11.33 3.24 -3.21
N LYS A 64 12.36 3.46 -2.41
CA LYS A 64 12.66 2.59 -1.27
C LYS A 64 11.76 3.06 -0.14
N ALA A 65 10.72 2.28 0.16
CA ALA A 65 10.08 2.40 1.46
C ALA A 65 11.20 2.31 2.49
N ALA A 66 11.37 3.34 3.32
CA ALA A 66 12.43 3.37 4.31
C ALA A 66 12.37 2.07 5.09
N ALA A 67 13.35 1.18 4.86
CA ALA A 67 13.61 0.10 5.79
C ALA A 67 13.91 0.83 7.09
N ALA A 68 13.01 0.69 8.05
CA ALA A 68 13.21 1.17 9.40
C ALA A 68 14.65 0.84 9.80
N LYS A 69 15.37 1.81 10.36
CA LYS A 69 16.75 1.64 10.86
C LYS A 69 16.81 0.38 11.73
N GLY A 70 17.20 -0.74 11.14
CA GLY A 70 17.46 -2.01 11.79
C GLY A 70 18.96 -2.23 11.80
N LYS A 71 19.62 -1.69 12.81
CA LYS A 71 21.03 -1.96 13.08
C LYS A 71 21.12 -3.25 13.91
N LYS A 72 21.55 -4.34 13.26
CA LYS A 72 21.97 -5.69 13.72
C LYS A 72 21.19 -6.73 12.91
N GLY A 73 21.76 -7.78 12.37
CA GLY A 73 23.07 -8.39 12.50
C GLY A 73 22.96 -9.70 11.72
N THR A 74 24.10 -10.18 11.23
CA THR A 74 24.23 -11.47 10.55
C THR A 74 23.62 -12.60 11.40
N SER A 75 22.63 -13.31 10.87
CA SER A 75 22.32 -14.67 11.32
C SER A 75 21.75 -15.51 10.17
N LYS A 76 22.49 -16.58 9.93
CA LYS A 76 22.29 -17.71 9.04
C LYS A 76 20.95 -18.42 9.29
N ALA A 77 20.49 -19.11 8.24
CA ALA A 77 19.28 -19.92 8.16
C ALA A 77 19.00 -20.85 9.36
N ALA A 78 17.72 -21.05 9.65
CA ALA A 78 17.18 -22.32 10.11
C ALA A 78 15.70 -22.43 9.73
N ALA A 79 15.37 -23.49 8.99
CA ALA A 79 14.01 -23.96 8.79
C ALA A 79 13.42 -24.37 10.15
N SER A 80 12.11 -24.15 10.34
CA SER A 80 11.34 -24.83 11.38
C SER A 80 9.91 -25.01 10.89
N VAL A 81 9.58 -26.28 10.74
CA VAL A 81 8.34 -26.88 10.30
C VAL A 81 7.25 -26.72 11.37
N VAL A 82 6.04 -26.38 10.92
CA VAL A 82 4.69 -26.75 11.41
C VAL A 82 4.47 -26.96 12.91
N VAL A 83 3.54 -26.18 13.50
CA VAL A 83 2.55 -26.69 14.47
C VAL A 83 1.23 -25.90 14.36
N VAL A 84 0.17 -26.57 13.91
CA VAL A 84 -1.22 -26.37 14.37
C VAL A 84 -1.53 -27.60 15.22
N PRO A 85 -2.31 -27.50 16.32
CA PRO A 85 -3.69 -27.97 16.18
C PRO A 85 -4.77 -27.30 17.08
N SER A 86 -5.97 -27.11 16.47
CA SER A 86 -7.34 -27.41 16.99
C SER A 86 -7.97 -26.58 18.13
N LYS A 87 -9.25 -26.15 18.19
CA LYS A 87 -10.54 -26.31 17.42
C LYS A 87 -11.68 -25.62 18.27
N PRO A 88 -12.97 -25.41 17.89
CA PRO A 88 -13.68 -25.28 16.60
C PRO A 88 -14.50 -23.95 16.44
N SER A 89 -14.62 -23.48 15.20
CA SER A 89 -15.84 -22.91 14.59
C SER A 89 -15.52 -22.66 13.11
N PRO A 90 -16.47 -22.77 12.17
CA PRO A 90 -16.21 -22.49 10.76
C PRO A 90 -16.03 -20.99 10.54
N GLN A 91 -14.93 -20.44 11.05
CA GLN A 91 -14.63 -19.03 10.87
C GLN A 91 -14.12 -18.84 9.46
N SER A 92 -14.99 -18.25 8.62
CA SER A 92 -14.62 -17.81 7.29
C SER A 92 -13.32 -16.99 7.36
N PRO A 93 -12.49 -16.97 6.29
CA PRO A 93 -11.30 -16.13 6.24
C PRO A 93 -11.54 -14.66 6.63
N LEU A 94 -12.77 -14.17 6.49
CA LEU A 94 -13.22 -12.84 6.87
C LEU A 94 -13.34 -12.66 8.39
N GLU A 95 -13.86 -13.64 9.12
CA GLU A 95 -13.93 -13.58 10.59
C GLU A 95 -12.53 -13.56 11.24
N LYS A 96 -11.57 -14.28 10.65
CA LYS A 96 -10.16 -14.20 11.07
C LYS A 96 -9.56 -12.82 10.84
N LYS A 97 -9.92 -12.17 9.73
CA LYS A 97 -9.50 -10.78 9.43
C LYS A 97 -10.13 -9.79 10.40
N LEU A 98 -11.40 -9.97 10.78
CA LEU A 98 -12.10 -9.16 11.77
C LEU A 98 -11.39 -9.23 13.13
N ALA A 99 -11.07 -10.43 13.62
CA ALA A 99 -10.38 -10.62 14.89
C ALA A 99 -9.00 -9.93 14.90
N GLN A 100 -8.25 -10.03 13.80
CA GLN A 100 -6.96 -9.35 13.67
C GLN A 100 -7.08 -7.83 13.56
N ALA A 101 -8.13 -7.31 12.91
CA ALA A 101 -8.37 -5.88 12.79
C ALA A 101 -8.75 -5.27 14.15
N ARG A 102 -9.61 -5.94 14.92
CA ARG A 102 -9.97 -5.54 16.30
C ARG A 102 -8.76 -5.58 17.24
N ALA A 103 -7.95 -6.65 17.20
CA ALA A 103 -6.73 -6.74 18.01
C ALA A 103 -5.72 -5.61 17.71
N LYS A 104 -5.60 -5.19 16.44
CA LYS A 104 -4.76 -4.05 16.04
C LYS A 104 -5.33 -2.71 16.49
N LEU A 105 -6.65 -2.57 16.47
CA LEU A 105 -7.36 -1.39 16.95
C LEU A 105 -7.18 -1.24 18.47
N ASP A 106 -7.35 -2.32 19.24
CA ASP A 106 -7.14 -2.28 20.70
C ASP A 106 -5.68 -1.98 21.06
N ALA A 107 -4.72 -2.57 20.35
CA ALA A 107 -3.30 -2.24 20.52
C ALA A 107 -2.98 -0.76 20.18
N ALA A 108 -3.65 -0.19 19.18
CA ALA A 108 -3.49 1.22 18.82
C ALA A 108 -4.17 2.17 19.83
N LYS A 109 -5.33 1.79 20.37
CA LYS A 109 -6.01 2.51 21.46
C LYS A 109 -5.18 2.50 22.75
N ALA A 110 -4.62 1.35 23.12
CA ALA A 110 -3.74 1.22 24.29
C ALA A 110 -2.44 2.04 24.17
N THR A 111 -1.99 2.34 22.95
CA THR A 111 -0.79 3.14 22.70
C THR A 111 -1.09 4.60 22.36
N GLY A 112 -2.36 5.04 22.44
CA GLY A 112 -2.78 6.42 22.17
C GLY A 112 -2.58 6.87 20.72
N LYS A 113 -2.44 5.92 19.78
CA LYS A 113 -2.24 6.22 18.35
C LYS A 113 -3.58 6.53 17.69
N PRO A 114 -3.63 7.34 16.62
CA PRO A 114 -4.87 7.61 15.89
C PRO A 114 -5.47 6.31 15.33
N THR A 115 -6.67 5.96 15.78
CA THR A 115 -7.35 4.68 15.51
C THR A 115 -8.39 4.74 14.40
N ARG A 116 -8.70 5.93 13.88
CA ARG A 116 -9.74 6.13 12.86
C ARG A 116 -9.62 5.18 11.66
N ASN A 117 -8.41 5.04 11.11
CA ASN A 117 -8.16 4.14 9.97
C ASN A 117 -8.33 2.65 10.32
N LEU A 118 -8.19 2.28 11.60
CA LEU A 118 -8.40 0.90 12.07
C LEU A 118 -9.87 0.66 12.38
N GLU A 119 -10.59 1.67 12.87
CA GLU A 119 -12.04 1.67 13.08
C GLU A 119 -12.76 1.51 11.74
N ASP A 120 -12.42 2.33 10.74
CA ASP A 120 -12.98 2.23 9.38
C ASP A 120 -12.78 0.82 8.80
N LYS A 121 -11.59 0.24 8.99
CA LYS A 121 -11.25 -1.10 8.51
C LYS A 121 -12.01 -2.22 9.22
N VAL A 122 -12.31 -2.05 10.51
CA VAL A 122 -13.18 -2.98 11.25
C VAL A 122 -14.60 -2.89 10.70
N TYR A 123 -15.14 -1.69 10.48
CA TYR A 123 -16.47 -1.50 9.90
C TYR A 123 -16.61 -2.12 8.50
N GLU A 124 -15.63 -1.94 7.62
CA GLU A 124 -15.62 -2.55 6.28
C GLU A 124 -15.61 -4.08 6.35
N THR A 125 -14.80 -4.65 7.24
CA THR A 125 -14.69 -6.11 7.39
C THR A 125 -15.97 -6.72 8.00
N GLU A 126 -16.65 -6.01 8.91
CA GLU A 126 -17.95 -6.42 9.44
C GLU A 126 -19.04 -6.41 8.36
N ASP A 127 -19.01 -5.43 7.47
CA ASP A 127 -19.96 -5.33 6.37
C ASP A 127 -19.76 -6.44 5.34
N GLU A 128 -18.51 -6.76 4.99
CA GLU A 128 -18.17 -7.90 4.13
C GLU A 128 -18.68 -9.23 4.71
N ILE A 129 -18.62 -9.41 6.04
CA ILE A 129 -19.17 -10.59 6.72
C ILE A 129 -20.71 -10.60 6.65
N ARG A 130 -21.37 -9.48 6.89
CA ARG A 130 -22.85 -9.39 6.76
C ARG A 130 -23.31 -9.66 5.34
N LEU A 131 -22.58 -9.15 4.35
CA LEU A 131 -22.87 -9.37 2.94
C LEU A 131 -22.65 -10.85 2.56
N ALA A 132 -21.55 -11.46 3.02
CA ALA A 132 -21.25 -12.86 2.80
C ALA A 132 -22.24 -13.81 3.50
N ALA A 133 -22.82 -13.41 4.64
CA ALA A 133 -23.85 -14.17 5.34
C ALA A 133 -25.25 -14.05 4.72
N LYS A 134 -25.46 -13.08 3.82
CA LYS A 134 -26.74 -12.83 3.13
C LYS A 134 -26.75 -13.37 1.69
N ALA A 135 -25.63 -13.91 1.24
CA ALA A 135 -25.45 -14.65 -0.01
C ALA A 135 -25.67 -16.15 0.22
#